data_AF-A0A1L9N367-F1
#
_entry.id   AF-A0A1L9N367-F1
#
_cell.length_a   1.000
_cell.length_b   1.000
_cell.length_c   1.000
_cell.angle_alpha   90.00
_cell.angle_beta   90.00
_cell.angle_gamma   90.00
#
_symmetry.space_group_name_H-M   'P 1'
#
loop_
_entity.id
_entity.type
_entity.pdbx_description
1 polymer ?
#
loop_
_entity_poly.entity_id
_entity_poly.type
_entity_poly.pdbx_seq_one_letter_code
_entity_poly.pdbx_strand_id
1 'polypeptide(L)'
;MTSTPHQQITTNLLTTKSLPVSPTWLTTFLTSTSTSRTIPLSALTQTALFRILTSDIRDSLSTSNPSTLLPVDIFDPTIQERRLNGPIPLQVLDIEDIGTSLWSQVEAIERVERGEAIRGREIVRTVNVGEDSEAAAAENNSNQNAGGGGGDSNGPHRLILQDAAGTRAVGLEFAKVNGIGLGKLAIGAKVVVRDVTVARGLVMLTPESCVVLGGKIEGLDVQWREGRKERLLGRINGGV
;
A
#
# COMPACT_ATOMS: atom_id res chain seq x y z
N MET A 1 -35.26 -1.66 -17.76
CA MET A 1 -34.22 -2.68 -17.98
C MET A 1 -33.33 -2.69 -16.74
N THR A 2 -33.48 -3.68 -15.86
CA THR A 2 -32.68 -3.77 -14.62
C THR A 2 -31.25 -4.15 -14.99
N SER A 3 -30.30 -3.23 -14.82
CA SER A 3 -28.87 -3.51 -14.95
C SER A 3 -28.50 -4.64 -14.00
N THR A 4 -27.75 -5.63 -14.48
CA THR A 4 -27.34 -6.77 -13.65
C THR A 4 -26.44 -6.29 -12.49
N PRO A 5 -26.47 -6.95 -11.32
CA PRO A 5 -25.60 -6.61 -10.19
C PRO A 5 -24.11 -6.53 -10.58
N HIS A 6 -23.69 -7.39 -11.51
CA HIS A 6 -22.36 -7.37 -12.12
C HIS A 6 -22.04 -5.99 -12.71
N GLN A 7 -22.87 -5.48 -13.61
CA GLN A 7 -22.63 -4.20 -14.29
C GLN A 7 -22.61 -3.03 -13.30
N GLN A 8 -23.48 -3.05 -12.29
CA GLN A 8 -23.55 -2.00 -11.28
C GLN A 8 -22.27 -1.95 -10.41
N ILE A 9 -21.80 -3.11 -9.94
CA ILE A 9 -20.56 -3.19 -9.13
C ILE A 9 -19.36 -2.76 -9.97
N THR A 10 -19.21 -3.28 -11.19
CA THR A 10 -18.10 -2.90 -12.09
C THR A 10 -18.10 -1.40 -12.36
N THR A 11 -19.26 -0.82 -12.71
CA THR A 11 -19.37 0.62 -13.00
C THR A 11 -19.07 1.47 -11.78
N ASN A 12 -19.56 1.07 -10.60
CA ASN A 12 -19.31 1.80 -9.36
C ASN A 12 -17.82 1.82 -8.99
N LEU A 13 -17.16 0.66 -9.02
CA LEU A 13 -15.74 0.56 -8.65
C LEU A 13 -14.83 1.24 -9.68
N LEU A 14 -15.16 1.16 -10.97
CA LEU A 14 -14.45 1.89 -12.01
C LEU A 14 -14.60 3.41 -11.83
N THR A 15 -15.80 3.90 -11.55
CA THR A 15 -16.05 5.35 -11.46
C THR A 15 -15.48 5.95 -10.19
N THR A 16 -15.65 5.28 -9.04
CA THR A 16 -15.31 5.83 -7.73
C THR A 16 -13.88 5.53 -7.29
N LYS A 17 -13.30 4.42 -7.75
CA LYS A 17 -11.97 3.95 -7.33
C LYS A 17 -11.01 3.74 -8.50
N SER A 18 -11.46 3.96 -9.75
CA SER A 18 -10.67 3.67 -10.95
C SER A 18 -10.20 2.22 -11.04
N LEU A 19 -10.98 1.27 -10.50
CA LEU A 19 -10.62 -0.15 -10.50
C LEU A 19 -11.37 -0.90 -11.63
N PRO A 20 -10.70 -1.31 -12.71
CA PRO A 20 -11.30 -2.13 -13.76
C PRO A 20 -11.39 -3.58 -13.28
N VAL A 21 -12.51 -3.96 -12.67
CA VAL A 21 -12.67 -5.31 -12.08
C VAL A 21 -12.73 -6.39 -13.17
N SER A 22 -12.05 -7.52 -12.93
CA SER A 22 -12.11 -8.69 -13.80
C SER A 22 -13.52 -9.32 -13.80
N PRO A 23 -14.15 -9.55 -14.98
CA PRO A 23 -15.46 -10.21 -15.05
C PRO A 23 -15.46 -11.63 -14.49
N THR A 24 -14.36 -12.38 -14.67
CA THR A 24 -14.23 -13.75 -14.16
C THR A 24 -14.17 -13.75 -12.64
N TRP A 25 -13.33 -12.89 -12.06
CA TRP A 25 -13.25 -12.69 -10.61
C TRP A 25 -14.59 -12.29 -10.02
N LEU A 26 -15.28 -11.33 -10.65
CA LEU A 26 -16.57 -10.83 -10.16
C LEU A 26 -17.66 -11.90 -10.23
N THR A 27 -17.65 -12.73 -11.26
CA THR A 27 -18.55 -13.88 -11.37
C THR A 27 -18.32 -14.86 -10.22
N THR A 28 -17.06 -15.26 -9.95
CA THR A 28 -16.70 -16.14 -8.83
C THR A 28 -17.07 -15.53 -7.47
N PHE A 29 -16.87 -14.21 -7.31
CA PHE A 29 -17.27 -13.49 -6.11
C PHE A 29 -18.79 -13.55 -5.90
N LEU A 30 -19.59 -13.25 -6.94
CA LEU A 30 -21.05 -13.26 -6.84
C LEU A 30 -21.59 -14.68 -6.62
N THR A 31 -21.04 -15.70 -7.28
CA THR A 31 -21.48 -17.10 -7.07
C THR A 31 -21.17 -17.57 -5.65
N SER A 32 -19.98 -17.29 -5.13
CA SER A 32 -19.61 -17.64 -3.75
C SER A 32 -20.42 -16.90 -2.69
N THR A 33 -20.97 -15.74 -3.03
CA THR A 33 -21.76 -14.89 -2.12
C THR A 33 -23.26 -15.16 -2.23
N SER A 34 -23.73 -15.68 -3.38
CA SER A 34 -25.15 -15.98 -3.67
C SER A 34 -25.76 -17.09 -2.80
N THR A 35 -24.94 -17.87 -2.09
CA THR A 35 -25.38 -18.83 -1.08
C THR A 35 -25.93 -18.16 0.19
N SER A 36 -25.69 -16.85 0.38
CA SER A 36 -26.21 -16.05 1.48
C SER A 36 -27.41 -15.20 1.04
N ARG A 37 -28.48 -15.19 1.85
CA ARG A 37 -29.75 -14.46 1.60
C ARG A 37 -29.52 -13.01 1.14
N THR A 38 -30.41 -12.52 0.27
CA THR A 38 -30.53 -11.14 -0.27
C THR A 38 -29.65 -10.09 0.41
N ILE A 39 -28.38 -10.01 0.00
CA ILE A 39 -27.44 -8.98 0.46
C ILE A 39 -27.68 -7.70 -0.35
N PRO A 40 -27.80 -6.52 0.27
CA PRO A 40 -27.91 -5.25 -0.44
C PRO A 40 -26.73 -5.00 -1.39
N LEU A 41 -26.99 -4.39 -2.56
CA LEU A 41 -25.96 -4.11 -3.56
C LEU A 41 -24.79 -3.26 -3.02
N SER A 42 -25.09 -2.30 -2.13
CA SER A 42 -24.07 -1.48 -1.47
C SER A 42 -23.11 -2.34 -0.64
N ALA A 43 -23.64 -3.28 0.14
CA ALA A 43 -22.84 -4.22 0.94
C ALA A 43 -22.03 -5.17 0.05
N LEU A 44 -22.60 -5.66 -1.06
CA LEU A 44 -21.84 -6.44 -2.05
C LEU A 44 -20.70 -5.63 -2.66
N THR A 45 -20.94 -4.36 -3.02
CA THR A 45 -19.94 -3.47 -3.62
C THR A 45 -18.78 -3.21 -2.64
N GLN A 46 -19.09 -2.94 -1.37
CA GLN A 46 -18.07 -2.74 -0.33
C GLN A 46 -17.30 -4.03 -0.04
N THR A 47 -17.98 -5.17 -0.02
CA THR A 47 -17.31 -6.47 0.17
C THR A 47 -16.40 -6.80 -1.01
N ALA A 48 -16.84 -6.50 -2.24
CA ALA A 48 -16.02 -6.66 -3.44
C ALA A 48 -14.79 -5.75 -3.38
N LEU A 49 -14.97 -4.46 -3.04
CA LEU A 49 -13.87 -3.52 -2.87
C LEU A 49 -12.86 -4.02 -1.84
N PHE A 50 -13.33 -4.44 -0.66
CA PHE A 50 -12.46 -4.97 0.39
C PHE A 50 -11.64 -6.17 -0.12
N ARG A 51 -12.28 -7.15 -0.76
CA ARG A 51 -11.59 -8.33 -1.29
C ARG A 51 -10.56 -7.98 -2.38
N ILE A 52 -10.83 -6.98 -3.21
CA ILE A 52 -9.86 -6.48 -4.21
C ILE A 52 -8.67 -5.84 -3.50
N LEU A 53 -8.92 -4.99 -2.50
CA LEU A 53 -7.86 -4.31 -1.75
C LEU A 53 -6.96 -5.29 -0.97
N THR A 54 -7.49 -6.46 -0.57
CA THR A 54 -6.76 -7.49 0.17
C THR A 54 -6.25 -8.67 -0.67
N SER A 55 -6.40 -8.65 -1.99
CA SER A 55 -5.91 -9.70 -2.89
C SER A 55 -4.86 -9.17 -3.86
N ASP A 56 -4.18 -10.07 -4.58
CA ASP A 56 -3.31 -9.70 -5.69
C ASP A 56 -4.15 -9.08 -6.82
N ILE A 57 -3.76 -7.90 -7.32
CA ILE A 57 -4.49 -7.23 -8.41
C ILE A 57 -4.50 -8.03 -9.70
N ARG A 58 -3.53 -8.92 -9.92
CA ARG A 58 -3.43 -9.73 -11.13
C ARG A 58 -4.59 -10.73 -11.25
N ASP A 59 -5.17 -11.12 -10.12
CA ASP A 59 -6.30 -12.05 -10.07
C ASP A 59 -7.66 -11.33 -10.10
N SER A 60 -7.70 -10.05 -9.69
CA SER A 60 -8.93 -9.32 -9.41
C SER A 60 -9.26 -8.20 -10.40
N LEU A 61 -8.27 -7.67 -11.11
CA LEU A 61 -8.45 -6.60 -12.10
C LEU A 61 -8.34 -7.13 -13.53
N SER A 62 -9.05 -6.48 -14.45
CA SER A 62 -9.02 -6.75 -15.88
C SER A 62 -7.79 -6.13 -16.53
N THR A 63 -7.21 -6.86 -17.48
CA THR A 63 -6.11 -6.40 -18.34
C THR A 63 -6.60 -6.03 -19.75
N SER A 64 -7.91 -5.99 -19.99
CA SER A 64 -8.47 -5.79 -21.33
C SER A 64 -8.28 -4.37 -21.88
N ASN A 65 -8.06 -3.37 -21.01
CA ASN A 65 -7.81 -2.00 -21.41
C ASN A 65 -6.32 -1.63 -21.19
N PRO A 66 -5.54 -1.44 -22.26
CA PRO A 66 -4.13 -1.03 -22.15
C PRO A 66 -3.94 0.32 -21.43
N SER A 67 -4.94 1.21 -21.43
CA SER A 67 -4.81 2.53 -20.78
C SER A 67 -4.80 2.45 -19.24
N THR A 68 -5.18 1.30 -18.67
CA THR A 68 -5.14 1.04 -17.22
C THR A 68 -3.93 0.20 -16.82
N LEU A 69 -2.99 -0.04 -17.74
CA LEU A 69 -1.79 -0.83 -17.54
C LEU A 69 -0.55 0.02 -17.77
N LEU A 70 0.57 -0.44 -17.21
CA LEU A 70 1.87 0.15 -17.48
C LEU A 70 2.35 -0.29 -18.87
N PRO A 71 2.98 0.62 -19.65
CA PRO A 71 3.74 0.23 -20.83
C PRO A 71 4.79 -0.85 -20.51
N VAL A 72 4.99 -1.80 -21.41
CA VAL A 72 5.95 -2.90 -21.20
C VAL A 72 7.41 -2.43 -21.12
N ASP A 73 7.71 -1.27 -21.67
CA ASP A 73 9.02 -0.61 -21.72
C ASP A 73 9.14 0.50 -20.65
N ILE A 74 8.28 0.49 -19.62
CA ILE A 74 8.23 1.53 -18.58
C ILE A 74 9.56 1.74 -17.85
N PHE A 75 10.44 0.75 -17.85
CA PHE A 75 11.75 0.75 -17.19
C PHE A 75 12.89 1.23 -18.09
N ASP A 76 12.64 1.59 -19.35
CA ASP A 76 13.68 2.02 -20.28
C ASP A 76 14.31 3.37 -19.84
N PRO A 77 15.59 3.39 -19.46
CA PRO A 77 16.26 4.61 -19.01
C PRO A 77 16.64 5.56 -20.16
N THR A 78 16.59 5.09 -21.41
CA THR A 78 16.91 5.91 -22.59
C THR A 78 15.80 6.92 -22.89
N ILE A 79 14.58 6.64 -22.43
CA ILE A 79 13.45 7.54 -22.52
C ILE A 79 13.58 8.60 -21.42
N GLN A 80 13.88 9.83 -21.84
CA GLN A 80 14.08 10.94 -20.90
C GLN A 80 12.82 11.19 -20.07
N GLU A 81 11.68 11.31 -20.74
CA GLU A 81 10.40 11.57 -20.11
C GLU A 81 9.25 10.95 -20.93
N ARG A 82 8.25 10.40 -20.23
CA ARG A 82 6.98 9.96 -20.79
C ARG A 82 5.84 10.30 -19.85
N ARG A 83 4.76 10.85 -20.38
CA ARG A 83 3.51 11.07 -19.63
C ARG A 83 2.58 9.86 -19.75
N LEU A 84 2.11 9.35 -18.62
CA LEU A 84 1.03 8.35 -18.58
C LEU A 84 -0.27 9.04 -18.15
N ASN A 85 -1.27 9.05 -19.03
CA ASN A 85 -2.52 9.78 -18.80
C ASN A 85 -3.52 9.01 -17.94
N GLY A 86 -3.53 7.68 -18.03
CA GLY A 86 -4.60 6.87 -17.47
C GLY A 86 -4.67 6.94 -15.94
N PRO A 87 -5.84 6.70 -15.32
CA PRO A 87 -5.79 6.09 -14.01
C PRO A 87 -5.26 4.66 -14.16
N ILE A 88 -4.08 4.39 -13.60
CA ILE A 88 -3.44 3.07 -13.61
C ILE A 88 -3.43 2.57 -12.16
N PRO A 89 -4.21 1.52 -11.84
CA PRO A 89 -4.16 0.87 -10.54
C PRO A 89 -2.86 0.08 -10.41
N LEU A 90 -2.17 0.29 -9.31
CA LEU A 90 -0.91 -0.37 -8.99
C LEU A 90 -0.97 -0.98 -7.59
N GLN A 91 -0.26 -2.09 -7.42
CA GLN A 91 -0.03 -2.75 -6.15
C GLN A 91 1.39 -2.47 -5.67
N VAL A 92 1.51 -2.13 -4.39
CA VAL A 92 2.80 -1.91 -3.73
C VAL A 92 3.39 -3.27 -3.38
N LEU A 93 4.56 -3.57 -3.95
CA LEU A 93 5.33 -4.77 -3.66
C LEU A 93 6.44 -4.52 -2.63
N ASP A 94 6.96 -3.30 -2.59
CA ASP A 94 8.03 -2.89 -1.69
C ASP A 94 8.01 -1.37 -1.48
N ILE A 95 8.52 -0.92 -0.34
CA ILE A 95 8.73 0.49 -0.01
C ILE A 95 10.04 0.63 0.77
N GLU A 96 10.87 1.58 0.36
CA GLU A 96 12.12 1.90 1.00
C GLU A 96 12.16 3.39 1.30
N ASP A 97 12.64 3.76 2.49
CA ASP A 97 13.04 5.14 2.73
C ASP A 97 14.48 5.33 2.25
N ILE A 98 14.65 6.25 1.30
CA ILE A 98 15.94 6.61 0.73
C ILE A 98 16.44 7.96 1.26
N GLY A 99 15.65 8.63 2.10
CA GLY A 99 15.99 9.90 2.76
C GLY A 99 16.79 9.72 4.05
N THR A 100 16.71 8.56 4.70
CA THR A 100 17.49 8.25 5.92
C THR A 100 18.55 7.19 5.67
N SER A 101 19.62 7.21 6.47
CA SER A 101 20.69 6.22 6.35
C SER A 101 20.20 4.82 6.75
N LEU A 102 20.73 3.79 6.08
CA LEU A 102 20.42 2.39 6.41
C LEU A 102 20.70 2.07 7.89
N TRP A 103 21.82 2.59 8.42
CA TRP A 103 22.19 2.40 9.82
C TRP A 103 21.17 3.00 10.78
N SER A 104 20.70 4.22 10.51
CA SER A 104 19.65 4.87 11.32
C SER A 104 18.34 4.08 11.29
N GLN A 105 18.00 3.45 10.15
CA GLN A 105 16.81 2.62 10.03
C GLN A 105 16.95 1.30 10.82
N VAL A 106 18.12 0.66 10.78
CA VAL A 106 18.41 -0.54 11.58
C VAL A 106 18.32 -0.21 13.07
N GLU A 107 18.96 0.88 13.50
CA GLU A 107 18.93 1.32 14.89
C GLU A 107 17.50 1.64 15.34
N ALA A 108 16.67 2.24 14.48
CA ALA A 108 15.26 2.48 14.76
C ALA A 108 14.47 1.18 14.99
N ILE A 109 14.75 0.12 14.21
CA ILE A 109 14.13 -1.20 14.40
C ILE A 109 14.58 -1.82 15.74
N GLU A 110 15.89 -1.81 16.01
CA GLU A 110 16.46 -2.38 17.24
C GLU A 110 15.97 -1.70 18.51
N ARG A 111 15.76 -0.39 18.45
CA ARG A 111 15.18 0.39 19.54
C ARG A 111 13.77 -0.09 19.89
N VAL A 112 12.94 -0.35 18.87
CA VAL A 112 11.59 -0.89 19.07
C VAL A 112 11.65 -2.32 19.62
N GLU A 113 12.55 -3.17 19.11
CA GLU A 113 12.78 -4.54 19.62
C GLU A 113 13.19 -4.55 21.10
N ARG A 114 13.94 -3.53 21.54
CA ARG A 114 14.37 -3.36 22.93
C ARG A 114 13.31 -2.73 23.83
N GLY A 115 12.19 -2.26 23.29
CA GLY A 115 11.13 -1.58 24.03
C GLY A 115 11.51 -0.17 24.47
N GLU A 116 12.34 0.53 23.70
CA GLU A 116 12.74 1.90 23.98
C GLU A 116 11.82 2.89 23.25
N ALA A 117 11.10 3.74 23.99
CA ALA A 117 10.24 4.78 23.42
C ALA A 117 11.02 6.09 23.28
N ILE A 118 10.90 6.76 22.14
CA ILE A 118 11.49 8.08 21.93
C ILE A 118 10.50 9.15 22.43
N ARG A 119 10.90 9.96 23.42
CA ARG A 119 10.19 11.21 23.77
C ARG A 119 11.10 12.39 23.41
N GLY A 120 10.80 13.03 22.28
CA GLY A 120 11.60 14.17 21.79
C GLY A 120 12.97 13.74 21.25
N ARG A 121 14.05 14.30 21.78
CA ARG A 121 15.45 13.96 21.41
C ARG A 121 16.09 12.96 22.36
N GLU A 122 15.32 12.44 23.33
CA GLU A 122 15.79 11.55 24.39
C GLU A 122 15.17 10.16 24.24
N ILE A 123 16.00 9.14 24.46
CA ILE A 123 15.60 7.73 24.45
C ILE A 123 15.19 7.36 25.87
N VAL A 124 13.92 7.04 26.07
CA VAL A 124 13.39 6.64 27.37
C VAL A 124 13.16 5.12 27.37
N ARG A 125 13.86 4.42 28.25
CA ARG A 125 13.63 2.99 28.49
C ARG A 125 12.35 2.84 29.32
N THR A 126 11.29 2.29 28.75
CA THR A 126 10.10 1.93 29.53
C THR A 126 10.40 0.65 30.29
N VAL A 127 10.84 0.80 31.53
CA VAL A 127 10.95 -0.32 32.47
C VAL A 127 9.54 -0.62 32.95
N ASN A 128 8.97 -1.77 32.57
CA ASN A 128 7.77 -2.29 33.24
C ASN A 128 8.17 -2.69 34.66
N VAL A 129 8.05 -1.77 35.61
CA VAL A 129 8.03 -2.09 37.04
C VAL A 129 6.59 -2.43 37.38
N GLY A 130 6.37 -3.66 37.86
CA GLY A 130 5.04 -4.18 38.20
C GLY A 130 4.40 -3.48 39.41
N GLU A 131 3.09 -3.31 39.25
CA GLU A 131 1.99 -3.35 40.23
C GLU A 131 1.81 -2.26 41.30
N ASP A 132 0.52 -1.90 41.42
CA ASP A 132 -0.22 -1.18 42.46
C ASP A 132 -0.18 0.36 42.54
N SER A 133 -1.14 0.99 41.83
CA SER A 133 -2.02 2.01 42.42
C SER A 133 -3.28 2.21 41.57
N GLU A 134 -4.41 1.71 42.07
CA GLU A 134 -5.75 2.09 41.61
C GLU A 134 -6.09 3.51 42.07
N ALA A 135 -6.49 4.39 41.14
CA ALA A 135 -7.53 5.41 41.35
C ALA A 135 -7.96 6.06 40.02
N ALA A 136 -9.14 5.64 39.55
CA ALA A 136 -10.18 6.36 38.80
C ALA A 136 -9.82 7.61 37.96
N ALA A 137 -10.11 7.56 36.65
CA ALA A 137 -11.29 8.22 36.06
C ALA A 137 -11.32 8.03 34.52
N ALA A 138 -12.54 7.97 33.99
CA ALA A 138 -12.91 7.72 32.61
C ALA A 138 -12.26 8.67 31.58
N GLU A 139 -11.89 8.15 30.41
CA GLU A 139 -12.29 8.70 29.10
C GLU A 139 -11.79 7.88 27.91
N ASN A 140 -12.72 7.63 26.99
CA ASN A 140 -12.58 7.31 25.56
C ASN A 140 -11.74 6.13 25.08
N ASN A 141 -12.49 5.08 24.76
CA ASN A 141 -12.24 4.05 23.78
C ASN A 141 -11.94 4.64 22.38
N SER A 142 -10.68 4.95 22.11
CA SER A 142 -10.14 4.97 20.76
C SER A 142 -9.03 3.95 20.66
N ASN A 143 -9.33 2.89 19.93
CA ASN A 143 -8.45 1.79 19.53
C ASN A 143 -7.30 2.32 18.64
N GLN A 144 -6.42 3.14 19.23
CA GLN A 144 -5.18 3.57 18.61
C GLN A 144 -4.18 2.45 18.78
N ASN A 145 -3.88 1.84 17.64
CA ASN A 145 -2.81 0.88 17.44
C ASN A 145 -1.49 1.45 17.98
N ALA A 146 -1.17 1.15 19.25
CA ALA A 146 0.02 1.59 19.96
C ALA A 146 1.26 0.80 19.52
N GLY A 147 1.54 0.81 18.22
CA GLY A 147 2.74 0.24 17.60
C GLY A 147 3.58 1.24 16.78
N GLY A 148 3.20 2.52 16.74
CA GLY A 148 3.78 3.54 15.86
C GLY A 148 4.89 4.38 16.50
N GLY A 149 5.81 3.78 17.25
CA GLY A 149 6.94 4.48 17.88
C GLY A 149 8.25 4.45 17.08
N GLY A 150 8.27 3.80 15.91
CA GLY A 150 9.41 3.87 15.00
C GLY A 150 9.35 5.18 14.25
N GLY A 151 10.36 6.04 14.39
CA GLY A 151 10.42 7.36 13.76
C GLY A 151 9.95 7.30 12.31
N ASP A 152 8.76 7.86 12.06
CA ASP A 152 8.19 8.02 10.72
C ASP A 152 9.20 8.80 9.88
N SER A 153 9.94 8.10 9.03
CA SER A 153 10.73 8.78 8.01
C SER A 153 9.78 9.54 7.10
N ASN A 154 10.00 10.84 6.96
CA ASN A 154 9.17 11.68 6.10
C ASN A 154 9.52 11.56 4.61
N GLY A 155 10.33 10.57 4.23
CA GLY A 155 10.76 10.32 2.86
C GLY A 155 11.98 11.16 2.44
N PRO A 156 12.32 11.14 1.14
CA PRO A 156 11.56 10.53 0.05
C PRO A 156 11.56 8.99 0.08
N HIS A 157 10.47 8.39 -0.38
CA HIS A 157 10.34 6.94 -0.49
C HIS A 157 10.52 6.43 -1.92
N ARG A 158 11.16 5.27 -2.05
CA ARG A 158 11.22 4.47 -3.28
C ARG A 158 10.25 3.31 -3.16
N LEU A 159 9.42 3.07 -4.18
CA LEU A 159 8.44 2.00 -4.19
C LEU A 159 8.71 1.04 -5.35
N ILE A 160 8.41 -0.24 -5.15
CA ILE A 160 8.24 -1.20 -6.23
C ILE A 160 6.74 -1.38 -6.45
N LEU A 161 6.28 -1.05 -7.65
CA LEU A 161 4.88 -1.07 -8.04
C LEU A 161 4.66 -2.13 -9.11
N GLN A 162 3.47 -2.72 -9.13
CA GLN A 162 3.05 -3.68 -10.14
C GLN A 162 1.63 -3.34 -10.64
N ASP A 163 1.37 -3.52 -11.93
CA ASP A 163 0.01 -3.42 -12.50
C ASP A 163 -0.71 -4.79 -12.57
N ALA A 164 -1.95 -4.79 -13.06
CA ALA A 164 -2.75 -6.02 -13.19
C ALA A 164 -2.19 -7.02 -14.24
N ALA A 165 -1.36 -6.56 -15.18
CA ALA A 165 -0.67 -7.43 -16.13
C ALA A 165 0.62 -8.03 -15.57
N GLY A 166 1.02 -7.62 -14.36
CA GLY A 166 2.25 -8.05 -13.71
C GLY A 166 3.47 -7.20 -14.05
N THR A 167 3.33 -6.18 -14.89
CA THR A 167 4.39 -5.23 -15.25
C THR A 167 4.82 -4.48 -14.00
N ARG A 168 6.14 -4.43 -13.76
CA ARG A 168 6.70 -3.76 -12.59
C ARG A 168 7.32 -2.43 -12.97
N ALA A 169 7.21 -1.45 -12.07
CA ALA A 169 7.86 -0.16 -12.20
C ALA A 169 8.43 0.29 -10.85
N VAL A 170 9.49 1.10 -10.91
CA VAL A 170 10.03 1.77 -9.73
C VAL A 170 9.35 3.13 -9.61
N GLY A 171 8.69 3.36 -8.48
CA GLY A 171 8.14 4.65 -8.11
C GLY A 171 9.09 5.43 -7.22
N LEU A 172 9.17 6.74 -7.41
CA LEU A 172 9.89 7.65 -6.55
C LEU A 172 8.93 8.72 -6.04
N GLU A 173 8.85 8.89 -4.73
CA GLU A 173 8.11 10.00 -4.12
C GLU A 173 8.85 11.31 -4.40
N PHE A 174 8.47 11.99 -5.48
CA PHE A 174 9.05 13.26 -5.90
C PHE A 174 8.54 14.43 -5.06
N ALA A 175 7.28 14.36 -4.65
CA ALA A 175 6.66 15.25 -3.67
C ALA A 175 5.85 14.42 -2.69
N LYS A 176 5.71 14.90 -1.44
CA LYS A 176 5.09 14.14 -0.36
C LYS A 176 3.66 13.71 -0.71
N VAL A 177 3.41 12.41 -0.73
CA VAL A 177 2.07 11.83 -1.00
C VAL A 177 1.47 11.34 0.32
N ASN A 178 0.25 11.77 0.61
CA ASN A 178 -0.43 11.31 1.82
C ASN A 178 -0.68 9.78 1.77
N GLY A 179 -0.35 9.09 2.85
CA GLY A 179 -0.46 7.64 2.97
C GLY A 179 0.76 6.87 2.46
N ILE A 180 1.73 7.51 1.81
CA ILE A 180 3.04 6.90 1.53
C ILE A 180 3.96 7.13 2.72
N GLY A 181 4.54 6.05 3.23
CA GLY A 181 5.52 6.09 4.30
C GLY A 181 5.69 4.75 4.98
N LEU A 182 6.88 4.55 5.55
CA LEU A 182 7.14 3.39 6.39
C LEU A 182 6.19 3.38 7.60
N GLY A 183 5.51 2.26 7.84
CA GLY A 183 4.50 2.14 8.89
C GLY A 183 3.11 2.70 8.55
N LYS A 184 2.98 3.43 7.43
CA LYS A 184 1.69 3.96 6.92
C LYS A 184 1.16 3.15 5.75
N LEU A 185 2.04 2.81 4.81
CA LEU A 185 1.71 2.04 3.62
C LEU A 185 2.03 0.57 3.84
N ALA A 186 1.00 -0.28 3.84
CA ALA A 186 1.16 -1.72 3.95
C ALA A 186 1.60 -2.34 2.61
N ILE A 187 2.28 -3.48 2.67
CA ILE A 187 2.62 -4.23 1.46
C ILE A 187 1.37 -4.91 0.89
N GLY A 188 1.27 -4.88 -0.44
CA GLY A 188 0.07 -5.26 -1.17
C GLY A 188 -1.00 -4.17 -1.19
N ALA A 189 -0.77 -2.99 -0.58
CA ALA A 189 -1.68 -1.86 -0.70
C ALA A 189 -1.84 -1.44 -2.17
N LYS A 190 -3.00 -0.87 -2.49
CA LYS A 190 -3.36 -0.40 -3.82
C LYS A 190 -3.23 1.11 -3.89
N VAL A 191 -2.66 1.58 -4.98
CA VAL A 191 -2.56 3.00 -5.34
C VAL A 191 -3.08 3.17 -6.76
N VAL A 192 -3.55 4.37 -7.10
CA VAL A 192 -3.92 4.72 -8.47
C VAL A 192 -3.09 5.92 -8.86
N VAL A 193 -2.36 5.78 -9.97
CA VAL A 193 -1.64 6.92 -10.56
C VAL A 193 -2.42 7.48 -11.74
N ARG A 194 -2.43 8.81 -11.90
CA ARG A 194 -3.09 9.50 -13.02
C ARG A 194 -2.25 10.66 -13.45
N ASP A 195 -2.16 10.89 -14.76
CA ASP A 195 -1.38 11.99 -15.33
C ASP A 195 0.00 12.03 -14.64
N VAL A 196 0.73 10.91 -14.72
CA VAL A 196 2.00 10.74 -14.01
C VAL A 196 3.15 10.82 -15.01
N THR A 197 4.22 11.50 -14.62
CA THR A 197 5.44 11.56 -15.40
C THR A 197 6.33 10.37 -15.05
N VAL A 198 6.88 9.74 -16.07
CA VAL A 198 7.93 8.72 -15.95
C VAL A 198 9.19 9.31 -16.53
N ALA A 199 10.23 9.44 -15.70
CA ALA A 199 11.50 10.01 -16.13
C ALA A 199 12.59 8.94 -15.96
N ARG A 200 13.29 8.60 -17.06
CA ARG A 200 14.36 7.58 -17.06
C ARG A 200 13.97 6.26 -16.37
N GLY A 201 12.76 5.80 -16.65
CA GLY A 201 12.23 4.56 -16.09
C GLY A 201 11.66 4.65 -14.65
N LEU A 202 11.63 5.85 -14.06
CA LEU A 202 11.10 6.08 -12.71
C LEU A 202 9.74 6.79 -12.76
N VAL A 203 8.74 6.21 -12.11
CA VAL A 203 7.41 6.82 -11.96
C VAL A 203 7.49 7.92 -10.89
N MET A 204 7.31 9.18 -11.30
CA MET A 204 7.43 10.35 -10.44
C MET A 204 6.12 10.57 -9.68
N LEU A 205 6.04 10.06 -8.45
CA LEU A 205 4.84 10.15 -7.63
C LEU A 205 4.76 11.54 -6.98
N THR A 206 3.61 12.17 -7.15
CA THR A 206 3.25 13.46 -6.57
C THR A 206 1.84 13.37 -5.97
N PRO A 207 1.47 14.23 -5.02
CA PRO A 207 0.12 14.20 -4.45
C PRO A 207 -0.99 14.47 -5.48
N GLU A 208 -0.68 15.13 -6.60
CA GLU A 208 -1.61 15.37 -7.71
C GLU A 208 -1.79 14.13 -8.60
N SER A 209 -0.73 13.31 -8.71
CA SER A 209 -0.69 12.18 -9.64
C SER A 209 -0.88 10.82 -9.00
N CYS A 210 -0.99 10.72 -7.67
CA CYS A 210 -1.06 9.46 -6.93
C CYS A 210 -2.11 9.52 -5.81
N VAL A 211 -3.01 8.54 -5.81
CA VAL A 211 -4.02 8.35 -4.76
C VAL A 211 -3.83 6.98 -4.12
N VAL A 212 -3.62 6.96 -2.80
CA VAL A 212 -3.55 5.71 -2.02
C VAL A 212 -4.95 5.21 -1.72
N LEU A 213 -5.31 4.01 -2.19
CA LEU A 213 -6.58 3.35 -1.87
C LEU A 213 -6.49 2.51 -0.60
N GLY A 214 -5.27 2.18 -0.15
CA GLY A 214 -5.01 1.34 1.01
C GLY A 214 -5.14 -0.15 0.70
N GLY A 215 -5.56 -0.94 1.68
CA GLY A 215 -5.50 -2.40 1.59
C GLY A 215 -4.15 -2.95 2.02
N LYS A 216 -4.05 -4.27 2.06
CA LYS A 216 -2.90 -5.02 2.57
C LYS A 216 -3.04 -6.47 2.15
N ILE A 217 -1.95 -7.12 1.76
CA ILE A 217 -1.90 -8.58 1.59
C ILE A 217 -1.14 -9.14 2.79
N GLU A 218 -1.86 -9.75 3.73
CA GLU A 218 -1.34 -10.09 5.07
C GLU A 218 -0.02 -10.85 5.03
N GLY A 219 0.05 -11.93 4.25
CA GLY A 219 1.27 -12.74 4.14
C GLY A 219 2.47 -11.97 3.60
N LEU A 220 2.27 -11.06 2.63
CA LEU A 220 3.35 -10.26 2.06
C LEU A 220 3.82 -9.16 3.02
N ASP A 221 2.89 -8.52 3.74
CA ASP A 221 3.20 -7.46 4.70
C ASP A 221 3.96 -7.99 5.92
N VAL A 222 3.53 -9.13 6.47
CA VAL A 222 4.23 -9.80 7.57
C VAL A 222 5.64 -10.20 7.13
N GLN A 223 5.76 -10.91 6.01
CA GLN A 223 7.06 -11.33 5.48
C GLN A 223 8.00 -10.14 5.21
N TRP A 224 7.46 -9.06 4.64
CA TRP A 224 8.24 -7.86 4.39
C TRP A 224 8.72 -7.22 5.68
N ARG A 225 7.85 -7.06 6.69
CA ARG A 225 8.21 -6.46 7.98
C ARG A 225 9.28 -7.27 8.71
N GLU A 226 9.08 -8.58 8.81
CA GLU A 226 10.01 -9.48 9.51
C GLU A 226 11.38 -9.52 8.83
N GLY A 227 11.43 -9.59 7.50
CA GLY A 227 12.69 -9.60 6.75
C GLY A 227 13.36 -8.22 6.59
N ARG A 228 12.75 -7.12 7.05
CA ARG A 228 13.23 -5.77 6.76
C ARG A 228 14.61 -5.49 7.34
N LYS A 229 14.84 -5.85 8.60
CA LYS A 229 16.11 -5.62 9.29
C LYS A 229 17.26 -6.36 8.59
N GLU A 230 17.04 -7.62 8.23
CA GLU A 230 18.01 -8.44 7.52
C GLU A 230 18.37 -7.85 6.15
N ARG A 231 17.38 -7.40 5.37
CA ARG A 231 17.63 -6.72 4.09
C ARG A 231 18.45 -5.44 4.25
N LEU A 232 18.18 -4.64 5.28
CA LEU A 232 18.96 -3.43 5.56
C LEU A 232 20.41 -3.76 5.91
N LEU A 233 20.63 -4.76 6.79
CA LEU A 233 21.97 -5.23 7.17
C LEU A 233 22.74 -5.81 5.98
N GLY A 234 22.06 -6.57 5.12
CA GLY A 234 22.63 -7.07 3.86
C GLY A 234 23.18 -5.93 3.00
N ARG A 235 22.38 -4.88 2.78
CA ARG A 235 22.78 -3.70 2.00
C ARG A 235 23.95 -2.92 2.61
N ILE A 236 24.03 -2.84 3.95
CA ILE A 236 25.14 -2.19 4.65
C ILE A 236 26.45 -2.97 4.41
N ASN A 237 26.39 -4.30 4.44
CA ASN A 237 27.55 -5.17 4.30
C ASN A 237 27.96 -5.42 2.83
N GLY A 238 27.34 -4.71 1.87
CA GLY A 238 27.59 -4.89 0.44
C GLY A 238 26.91 -6.12 -0.18
N GLY A 239 25.98 -6.74 0.53
CA GLY A 239 25.08 -7.75 -0.03
C GLY A 239 24.04 -7.09 -0.94
N VAL A 240 23.99 -7.56 -2.19
CA VAL A 240 23.00 -7.16 -3.21
C VAL A 240 21.62 -7.67 -2.82
#